data_AF-F5YJW1-F1
#
_entry.id   AF-F5YJW1-F1
#
_cell.length_a   1.000
_cell.length_b   1.000
_cell.length_c   1.000
_cell.angle_alpha   90.00
_cell.angle_beta   90.00
_cell.angle_gamma   90.00
#
_symmetry.space_group_name_H-M   'P 1'
#
loop_
_entity.id
_entity.type
_entity.pdbx_description
1 polymer ?
#
loop_
_entity_poly.entity_id
_entity_poly.type
_entity_poly.pdbx_seq_one_letter_code
_entity_poly.pdbx_strand_id
1 'polypeptide(L)'
;MNEYDDLTMAGINARRAPPPSTALNTRKKAAPAFKPYTPQFSETATVTVRRLAWALGCSMPATVNHLVELLPSLYAAETVCSHCQDKEKCSLCSFKTAAPTPLKDFIYL
;
A
#
# COMPACT_ATOMS: atom_id res chain seq x y z
N MET A 1 -47.69 -6.70 -21.67
CA MET A 1 -46.41 -7.35 -22.03
C MET A 1 -45.84 -6.55 -23.19
N ASN A 2 -44.69 -5.90 -23.15
CA ASN A 2 -43.58 -5.69 -22.20
C ASN A 2 -43.07 -4.25 -22.51
N GLU A 3 -42.74 -3.38 -21.57
CA GLU A 3 -41.45 -3.30 -20.84
C GLU A 3 -40.24 -3.31 -21.79
N TYR A 4 -39.51 -2.18 -21.82
CA TYR A 4 -38.35 -1.80 -22.65
C TYR A 4 -38.62 -1.12 -23.99
N ASP A 5 -38.79 0.20 -23.96
CA ASP A 5 -38.29 1.11 -25.00
C ASP A 5 -38.36 2.55 -24.48
N ASP A 6 -37.30 3.03 -23.80
CA ASP A 6 -36.84 4.41 -23.96
C ASP A 6 -35.43 4.61 -23.36
N LEU A 7 -34.43 4.07 -24.03
CA LEU A 7 -33.04 4.49 -23.87
C LEU A 7 -32.65 5.34 -25.07
N THR A 8 -32.94 6.64 -25.02
CA THR A 8 -32.18 7.60 -25.81
C THR A 8 -32.04 8.97 -25.14
N MET A 9 -30.78 9.23 -24.77
CA MET A 9 -30.06 10.48 -25.00
C MET A 9 -30.24 11.68 -24.05
N ALA A 10 -29.13 11.94 -23.35
CA ALA A 10 -28.53 13.27 -23.17
C ALA A 10 -29.26 14.27 -22.27
N GLY A 11 -29.02 14.13 -20.96
CA GLY A 11 -29.09 15.22 -19.97
C GLY A 11 -27.75 15.37 -19.24
N ILE A 12 -26.73 15.84 -19.96
CA ILE A 12 -25.45 16.29 -19.39
C ILE A 12 -25.74 17.50 -18.47
N ASN A 13 -25.26 17.48 -17.22
CA ASN A 13 -25.30 18.52 -16.16
C ASN A 13 -26.34 18.41 -15.02
N ALA A 14 -26.45 17.27 -14.35
CA ALA A 14 -26.92 17.25 -12.96
C ALA A 14 -25.76 17.60 -12.01
N ARG A 15 -25.54 18.90 -11.77
CA ARG A 15 -24.75 19.38 -10.62
C ARG A 15 -25.37 18.79 -9.35
N ARG A 16 -24.78 17.74 -8.78
CA ARG A 16 -25.07 17.35 -7.39
C ARG A 16 -24.63 18.51 -6.52
N ALA A 17 -25.58 19.30 -6.03
CA ALA A 17 -25.31 20.28 -4.99
C ALA A 17 -24.62 19.55 -3.83
N PRO A 18 -23.49 20.05 -3.29
CA PRO A 18 -22.96 19.50 -2.06
C PRO A 18 -24.01 19.69 -0.95
N PRO A 19 -24.21 18.69 -0.07
CA PRO A 19 -25.12 18.86 1.06
C PRO A 19 -24.64 20.02 1.96
N PRO A 20 -25.57 20.71 2.64
CA PRO A 20 -25.24 21.85 3.48
C PRO A 20 -24.23 21.47 4.57
N SER A 21 -23.11 22.21 4.57
CA SER A 21 -22.03 22.11 5.56
C SER A 21 -22.53 22.60 6.91
N THR A 22 -23.01 21.68 7.75
CA THR A 22 -23.35 21.97 9.14
C THR A 22 -22.33 21.30 10.06
N ALA A 23 -21.74 22.11 10.93
CA ALA A 23 -20.87 21.79 12.07
C ALA A 23 -19.36 21.57 11.79
N LEU A 24 -18.62 22.66 12.04
CA LEU A 24 -17.18 22.69 12.29
C LEU A 24 -16.87 21.77 13.49
N ASN A 25 -16.46 20.53 13.23
CA ASN A 25 -16.00 19.62 14.26
C ASN A 25 -14.60 20.02 14.70
N THR A 26 -14.49 20.72 15.83
CA THR A 26 -13.25 20.83 16.61
C THR A 26 -12.94 19.48 17.26
N ARG A 27 -12.63 18.48 16.43
CA ARG A 27 -11.97 17.27 16.91
C ARG A 27 -10.59 17.70 17.38
N LYS A 28 -10.43 17.87 18.71
CA LYS A 28 -9.12 17.81 19.36
C LYS A 28 -8.40 16.61 18.74
N LYS A 29 -7.30 16.87 18.01
CA LYS A 29 -6.45 15.80 17.46
C LYS A 29 -6.07 14.92 18.65
N ALA A 30 -6.69 13.75 18.75
CA ALA A 30 -6.19 12.72 19.63
C ALA A 30 -4.75 12.45 19.17
N ALA A 31 -3.77 12.65 20.06
CA ALA A 31 -2.41 12.24 19.80
C ALA A 31 -2.45 10.76 19.41
N PRO A 32 -1.80 10.34 18.31
CA PRO A 32 -1.87 8.96 17.88
C PRO A 32 -1.35 8.07 19.00
N ALA A 33 -2.13 7.05 19.35
CA ALA A 33 -1.71 5.99 20.24
C ALA A 33 -0.40 5.39 19.67
N PHE A 34 0.71 5.66 20.35
CA PHE A 34 2.02 5.14 19.98
C PHE A 34 1.97 3.62 20.05
N LYS A 35 1.84 2.97 18.90
CA LYS A 35 2.20 1.56 18.74
C LYS A 35 3.69 1.56 18.39
N PRO A 36 4.58 1.09 19.29
CA PRO A 36 6.04 1.23 19.16
C PRO A 36 6.68 0.65 17.88
N TYR A 37 5.90 0.05 16.98
CA TYR A 37 6.42 -0.67 15.82
C TYR A 37 5.68 -0.36 14.51
N THR A 38 4.85 0.69 14.44
CA THR A 38 4.32 1.14 13.14
C THR A 38 5.35 2.07 12.49
N PRO A 39 5.98 1.69 11.36
CA PRO A 39 6.91 2.58 10.68
C PRO A 39 6.17 3.84 10.21
N GLN A 40 6.79 5.00 10.41
CA GLN A 40 6.28 6.26 9.87
C GLN A 40 6.76 6.42 8.43
N PHE A 41 5.83 6.42 7.49
CA PHE A 41 6.12 6.72 6.10
C PHE A 41 6.11 8.22 5.85
N SER A 42 6.95 8.69 4.92
CA SER A 42 6.80 10.03 4.37
C SER A 42 5.46 10.15 3.61
N GLU A 43 5.01 11.37 3.36
CA GLU A 43 3.83 11.62 2.54
C GLU A 43 3.98 11.01 1.14
N THR A 44 5.15 11.16 0.53
CA THR A 44 5.48 10.59 -0.78
C THR A 44 5.43 9.07 -0.77
N ALA A 45 6.05 8.41 0.21
CA ALA A 45 6.01 6.95 0.34
C ALA A 45 4.59 6.44 0.55
N THR A 46 3.79 7.15 1.35
CA THR A 46 2.38 6.80 1.60
C THR A 46 1.55 6.87 0.31
N VAL A 47 1.75 7.90 -0.52
CA VAL A 47 1.08 8.01 -1.83
C VAL A 47 1.47 6.85 -2.74
N THR A 48 2.76 6.50 -2.79
CA THR A 48 3.25 5.37 -3.61
C THR A 48 2.65 4.04 -3.16
N VAL A 49 2.71 3.71 -1.86
CA VAL A 49 2.14 2.47 -1.32
C VAL A 49 0.65 2.39 -1.59
N ARG A 50 -0.09 3.50 -1.44
CA ARG A 50 -1.53 3.53 -1.73
C ARG A 50 -1.85 3.23 -3.19
N ARG A 51 -1.08 3.81 -4.13
CA ARG A 51 -1.25 3.57 -5.56
C ARG A 51 -0.94 2.12 -5.93
N LEU A 52 0.13 1.55 -5.35
CA LEU A 52 0.46 0.14 -5.53
C LEU A 52 -0.62 -0.77 -4.95
N ALA A 53 -1.15 -0.45 -3.77
CA ALA A 53 -2.25 -1.21 -3.16
C ALA A 53 -3.47 -1.27 -4.07
N TRP A 54 -3.84 -0.16 -4.70
CA TRP A 54 -4.92 -0.13 -5.69
C TRP A 54 -4.60 -0.95 -6.94
N ALA A 55 -3.38 -0.85 -7.46
CA ALA A 55 -2.96 -1.61 -8.64
C ALA A 55 -2.96 -3.14 -8.39
N LEU A 56 -2.53 -3.56 -7.20
CA LEU A 56 -2.49 -4.96 -6.78
C LEU A 56 -3.81 -5.49 -6.22
N GLY A 57 -4.82 -4.62 -6.04
CA GLY A 57 -6.11 -5.01 -5.47
C GLY A 57 -6.06 -5.45 -3.99
N CYS A 58 -5.09 -4.95 -3.21
CA CYS A 58 -4.91 -5.34 -1.81
C CYS A 58 -4.84 -4.13 -0.85
N SER A 59 -4.77 -4.39 0.46
CA SER A 59 -4.66 -3.33 1.48
C SER A 59 -3.23 -2.80 1.59
N MET A 60 -3.03 -1.54 1.97
CA MET A 60 -1.68 -0.95 2.10
C MET A 60 -0.72 -1.79 2.98
N PRO A 61 -1.12 -2.34 4.14
CA PRO A 61 -0.23 -3.22 4.92
C PRO A 61 0.17 -4.50 4.17
N ALA A 62 -0.77 -5.11 3.44
CA ALA A 62 -0.47 -6.27 2.60
C ALA A 62 0.52 -5.91 1.48
N THR A 63 0.33 -4.76 0.85
CA THR A 63 1.29 -4.23 -0.13
C THR A 63 2.68 -4.05 0.45
N VAL A 64 2.81 -3.47 1.65
CA VAL A 64 4.12 -3.30 2.31
C VAL A 64 4.75 -4.65 2.61
N ASN A 65 3.98 -5.64 3.07
CA ASN A 65 4.50 -6.98 3.31
C ASN A 65 5.05 -7.60 2.01
N HIS A 66 4.30 -7.52 0.90
CA HIS A 66 4.79 -8.02 -0.40
C HIS A 66 6.06 -7.31 -0.86
N LEU A 67 6.17 -6.00 -0.66
CA LEU A 67 7.39 -5.25 -0.98
C LEU A 67 8.57 -5.74 -0.13
N VAL A 68 8.37 -5.98 1.17
CA VAL A 68 9.41 -6.50 2.07
C VAL A 68 9.83 -7.93 1.67
N GLU A 69 8.88 -8.78 1.28
CA GLU A 69 9.14 -10.12 0.75
C GLU A 69 9.92 -10.11 -0.57
N LEU A 70 9.79 -9.03 -1.36
CA LEU A 70 10.51 -8.85 -2.62
C LEU A 70 11.97 -8.45 -2.43
N LEU A 71 12.31 -7.74 -1.35
CA LEU A 71 13.65 -7.16 -1.15
C LEU A 71 14.81 -8.16 -1.25
N PRO A 72 14.72 -9.40 -0.73
CA PRO A 72 15.77 -10.41 -0.88
C PRO A 72 16.08 -10.80 -2.33
N SER A 73 15.14 -10.59 -3.27
CA SER A 73 15.37 -10.82 -4.70
C SER A 73 16.06 -9.64 -5.40
N LEU A 74 16.03 -8.46 -4.78
CA LEU A 74 16.56 -7.21 -5.36
C LEU A 74 17.94 -6.84 -4.81
N TYR A 75 18.29 -7.31 -3.61
CA TYR A 75 19.54 -6.95 -2.94
C TYR A 75 20.33 -8.19 -2.53
N ALA A 76 21.66 -8.13 -2.70
CA ALA A 76 22.56 -9.17 -2.23
C ALA A 76 22.53 -9.27 -0.69
N ALA A 77 22.34 -10.49 -0.19
CA ALA A 77 22.23 -10.77 1.24
C ALA A 77 23.42 -10.22 2.04
N GLU A 78 24.63 -10.29 1.49
CA GLU A 78 25.86 -9.81 2.14
C GLU A 78 25.80 -8.32 2.48
N THR A 79 25.16 -7.51 1.64
CA THR A 79 25.06 -6.05 1.87
C THR A 79 24.18 -5.72 3.07
N VAL A 80 23.14 -6.53 3.31
CA VAL A 80 22.24 -6.36 4.46
C VAL A 80 22.83 -7.02 5.70
N CYS A 81 23.35 -8.24 5.57
CA CYS A 81 23.82 -9.03 6.69
C CYS A 81 25.10 -8.48 7.34
N SER A 82 25.99 -7.82 6.60
CA SER A 82 27.21 -7.21 7.15
C SER A 82 26.93 -6.04 8.10
N HIS A 83 25.78 -5.37 7.95
CA HIS A 83 25.33 -4.24 8.77
C HIS A 83 24.20 -4.61 9.75
N CYS A 84 23.79 -5.87 9.81
CA CYS A 84 22.67 -6.32 10.65
C CYS A 84 22.97 -6.18 12.15
N GLN A 85 22.09 -5.47 12.87
CA GLN A 85 22.19 -5.27 14.31
C GLN A 85 21.37 -6.29 15.12
N ASP A 86 20.49 -7.04 14.47
CA ASP A 86 19.54 -7.98 15.12
C ASP A 86 19.92 -9.44 14.83
N LYS A 87 21.10 -9.84 15.32
CA LYS A 87 21.71 -11.14 14.99
C LYS A 87 20.90 -12.34 15.46
N GLU A 88 20.18 -12.21 16.58
CA GLU A 88 19.34 -13.27 17.15
C GLU A 88 18.15 -13.62 16.27
N LYS A 89 17.68 -12.68 15.43
CA LYS A 89 16.56 -12.90 14.50
C LYS A 89 16.99 -13.28 13.09
N CYS A 90 18.29 -13.51 12.86
CA CYS A 90 18.78 -13.93 11.55
C CYS A 90 18.19 -15.26 11.05
N SER A 91 17.68 -16.12 11.93
CA SER A 91 16.93 -17.34 11.55
C SER A 91 15.59 -17.03 10.88
N LEU A 92 15.01 -15.86 11.13
CA LEU A 92 13.76 -15.36 10.55
C LEU A 92 14.00 -14.33 9.43
N CYS A 93 15.25 -14.00 9.13
CA CYS A 93 15.61 -12.96 8.16
C CYS A 93 15.52 -13.50 6.74
N SER A 94 14.61 -12.93 5.93
CA SER A 94 14.40 -13.34 4.55
C SER A 94 15.64 -13.22 3.66
N PHE A 95 16.60 -12.35 4.00
CA PHE A 95 17.87 -12.24 3.25
C PHE A 95 18.81 -13.42 3.49
N LYS A 96 18.73 -14.10 4.65
CA LYS A 96 19.59 -15.24 4.97
C LYS A 96 18.94 -16.56 4.56
N THR A 97 17.61 -16.63 4.60
CA THR A 97 16.85 -17.85 4.29
C THR A 97 16.36 -17.92 2.85
N ALA A 98 16.36 -16.80 2.11
CA ALA A 98 16.06 -16.84 0.69
C ALA A 98 17.07 -17.74 -0.03
N ALA A 99 16.56 -18.75 -0.72
CA ALA A 99 17.34 -19.42 -1.75
C ALA A 99 17.82 -18.35 -2.74
N PRO A 100 19.05 -18.45 -3.28
CA PRO A 100 19.50 -17.54 -4.33
C PRO A 100 18.50 -17.64 -5.49
N THR A 101 17.64 -16.64 -5.60
CA THR A 101 16.63 -16.60 -6.66
C THR A 101 17.33 -16.05 -7.88
N PRO A 102 17.43 -16.81 -8.99
CA PRO A 102 17.83 -16.21 -10.25
C PRO A 102 16.77 -15.15 -10.57
N LEU A 103 17.25 -13.95 -10.88
CA LEU A 103 16.47 -12.78 -11.25
C LEU A 103 15.72 -13.10 -12.55
N LYS A 104 14.58 -13.81 -12.44
CA LYS A 104 13.73 -14.18 -13.57
C LYS A 104 12.55 -13.23 -13.60
N ASP A 105 12.61 -12.36 -14.60
CA ASP A 105 11.47 -11.84 -15.34
C ASP A 105 10.42 -11.12 -14.49
N PHE A 106 10.74 -9.90 -14.07
CA PHE A 106 9.73 -8.85 -13.92
C PHE A 106 9.20 -8.44 -15.31
N ILE A 107 8.54 -9.37 -16.01
CA ILE A 107 7.77 -9.08 -17.23
C ILE A 107 6.29 -8.99 -16.81
N TYR A 108 5.94 -8.12 -15.86
CA TYR A 108 4.56 -7.67 -15.62
C TYR A 108 4.60 -6.40 -14.76
N LEU A 109 5.11 -5.31 -15.34
CA LEU A 109 4.80 -3.94 -14.94
C LEU A 109 4.30 -3.18 -16.17
#